data_AF-A0A7L1H1E3-F1
#
_entry.id   AF-A0A7L1H1E3-F1
#
_cell.length_a   1.000
_cell.length_b   1.000
_cell.length_c   1.000
_cell.angle_alpha   90.00
_cell.angle_beta   90.00
_cell.angle_gamma   90.00
#
_symmetry.space_group_name_H-M   'P 1'
#
loop_
_entity.id
_entity.type
_entity.pdbx_description
1 polymer ?
#
loop_
_entity_poly.entity_id
_entity_poly.type
_entity_poly.pdbx_seq_one_letter_code
_entity_poly.pdbx_strand_id
1 'polypeptide(L)'
;MVLLVPELAFMTGLPEKRRDSRMVKEVMRELHQSPRQHYQRLTNLLHRIRAKPEALQELTRWGLRLEPDIHMTQGRILPSERINLRHSSFTPSEELIWSKEVTREASISTISMRHWLLVYPRKLQDLARDLVITMENICSPLGMQISRPALVELKDDRIETYAKGIRSFLSAEDKVQLLLCLISGNREDLYAAIKKLCCLQSPVPSQVINAQSLGSQFNKMRAVVYKVLLQINCKLGGELWGVDIPL
;
A
#
# COMPACT_ATOMS: atom_id res chain seq x y z
N MET A 1 33.64 -30.83 -17.58
CA MET A 1 33.63 -29.37 -17.33
C MET A 1 33.02 -28.71 -18.55
N VAL A 2 31.91 -27.97 -18.40
CA VAL A 2 31.29 -27.23 -19.51
C VAL A 2 31.81 -25.79 -19.45
N LEU A 3 32.49 -25.34 -20.49
CA LEU A 3 32.96 -23.96 -20.63
C LEU A 3 32.01 -23.21 -21.58
N LEU A 4 31.50 -22.07 -21.15
CA LEU A 4 30.60 -21.23 -21.94
C LEU A 4 31.35 -20.01 -22.47
N VAL A 5 31.08 -19.64 -23.72
CA VAL A 5 31.55 -18.40 -24.34
C VAL A 5 30.62 -17.27 -23.88
N PRO A 6 31.09 -16.27 -23.12
CA PRO A 6 30.24 -15.20 -22.58
C PRO A 6 29.45 -14.43 -23.63
N GLU A 7 30.00 -14.26 -24.83
CA GLU A 7 29.37 -13.59 -25.97
C GLU A 7 28.14 -14.34 -26.50
N LEU A 8 28.02 -15.63 -26.19
CA LEU A 8 26.88 -16.48 -26.53
C LEU A 8 25.98 -16.77 -25.32
N ALA A 9 26.33 -16.25 -24.14
CA ALA A 9 25.63 -16.50 -22.89
C ALA A 9 24.88 -15.25 -22.43
N PHE A 10 23.56 -15.25 -22.60
CA PHE A 10 22.70 -14.15 -22.16
C PHE A 10 22.12 -14.44 -20.78
N MET A 11 22.22 -13.47 -19.88
CA MET A 11 21.55 -13.53 -18.58
C MET A 11 20.04 -13.45 -18.80
N THR A 12 19.30 -14.46 -18.35
CA THR A 12 17.84 -14.50 -18.40
C THR A 12 17.24 -14.06 -17.06
N GLY A 13 15.97 -13.65 -17.09
CA GLY A 13 15.29 -13.09 -15.92
C GLY A 13 15.55 -11.60 -15.70
N LEU A 14 14.86 -11.01 -14.73
CA LEU A 14 14.97 -9.58 -14.42
C LEU A 14 15.96 -9.36 -13.26
N PRO A 15 17.14 -8.77 -13.50
CA PRO A 15 18.14 -8.56 -12.46
C PRO A 15 17.65 -7.55 -11.41
N GLU A 16 17.88 -7.83 -10.12
CA GLU A 16 17.38 -7.00 -9.00
C GLU A 16 17.80 -5.53 -9.09
N LYS A 17 19.05 -5.27 -9.52
CA LYS A 17 19.62 -3.92 -9.66
C LYS A 17 18.98 -3.08 -10.78
N ARG A 18 18.16 -3.67 -11.66
CA ARG A 18 17.44 -2.95 -12.74
C ARG A 18 15.92 -2.94 -12.54
N ARG A 19 15.40 -3.30 -11.37
CA ARG A 19 13.97 -3.11 -11.03
C ARG A 19 13.63 -1.64 -10.80
N ASP A 20 13.92 -0.79 -11.78
CA ASP A 20 13.33 0.52 -11.82
C ASP A 20 11.83 0.37 -12.02
N SER A 21 11.05 1.15 -11.28
CA SER A 21 9.58 1.13 -11.32
C SER A 21 9.01 1.33 -12.73
N ARG A 22 9.77 1.94 -13.65
CA ARG A 22 9.43 2.09 -15.07
C ARG A 22 9.55 0.78 -15.85
N MET A 23 10.67 0.06 -15.72
CA MET A 23 10.88 -1.23 -16.41
C MET A 23 9.87 -2.26 -15.92
N VAL A 24 9.60 -2.31 -14.60
CA VAL A 24 8.57 -3.21 -14.05
C VAL A 24 7.20 -2.85 -14.61
N LYS A 25 6.84 -1.57 -14.72
CA LYS A 25 5.57 -1.16 -15.34
C LYS A 25 5.44 -1.58 -16.80
N GLU A 26 6.52 -1.47 -17.57
CA GLU A 26 6.53 -1.86 -18.98
C GLU A 26 6.39 -3.37 -19.15
N VAL A 27 7.17 -4.16 -18.40
CA VAL A 27 7.03 -5.62 -18.36
C VAL A 27 5.63 -6.00 -17.91
N MET A 28 5.11 -5.38 -16.85
CA MET A 28 3.76 -5.62 -16.36
C MET A 28 2.71 -5.25 -17.41
N ARG A 29 2.91 -4.21 -18.23
CA ARG A 29 1.97 -3.87 -19.31
C ARG A 29 1.85 -5.00 -20.33
N GLU A 30 2.97 -5.62 -20.69
CA GLU A 30 2.99 -6.76 -21.63
C GLU A 30 2.50 -8.06 -20.98
N LEU A 31 2.68 -8.22 -19.66
CA LEU A 31 2.24 -9.40 -18.91
C LEU A 31 0.76 -9.35 -18.50
N HIS A 32 0.21 -8.17 -18.19
CA HIS A 32 -1.19 -8.00 -17.81
C HIS A 32 -2.11 -8.23 -19.01
N GLN A 33 -2.57 -9.47 -19.13
CA GLN A 33 -3.59 -9.84 -20.10
C GLN A 33 -4.96 -9.72 -19.46
N SER A 34 -5.94 -9.20 -20.21
CA SER A 34 -7.33 -9.31 -19.79
C SER A 34 -7.78 -10.79 -19.82
N PRO A 35 -8.82 -11.17 -19.06
CA PRO A 35 -9.35 -12.55 -19.09
C PRO A 35 -9.65 -13.04 -20.51
N ARG A 36 -10.19 -12.16 -21.36
CA ARG A 36 -10.48 -12.47 -22.78
C ARG A 36 -9.20 -12.72 -23.58
N GLN A 37 -8.17 -11.89 -23.42
CA GLN A 37 -6.89 -12.08 -24.11
C GLN A 37 -6.22 -13.37 -23.66
N HIS A 38 -6.26 -13.66 -22.36
CA HIS A 38 -5.70 -14.89 -21.80
C HIS A 38 -6.40 -16.13 -22.38
N TYR A 39 -7.75 -16.12 -22.39
CA TYR A 39 -8.56 -17.17 -23.02
C TYR A 39 -8.19 -17.38 -24.50
N GLN A 40 -8.10 -16.30 -25.28
CA GLN A 40 -7.70 -16.36 -26.69
C GLN A 40 -6.30 -16.95 -26.89
N ARG A 41 -5.33 -16.61 -26.02
CA ARG A 41 -3.98 -17.19 -26.09
C ARG A 41 -3.98 -18.69 -25.79
N LEU A 42 -4.77 -19.12 -24.81
CA LEU A 42 -4.92 -20.54 -24.45
C LEU A 42 -5.59 -21.34 -25.57
N THR A 43 -6.72 -20.86 -26.11
CA THR A 43 -7.41 -21.55 -27.22
C THR A 43 -6.55 -21.58 -28.48
N ASN A 44 -5.79 -20.52 -28.78
CA ASN A 44 -4.82 -20.53 -29.87
C ASN A 44 -3.66 -21.51 -29.63
N LEU A 45 -3.20 -21.69 -28.39
CA LEU A 45 -2.21 -22.70 -28.05
C LEU A 45 -2.76 -24.11 -28.27
N LEU A 46 -3.98 -24.39 -27.79
CA LEU A 46 -4.66 -25.67 -28.00
C LEU A 46 -4.83 -25.96 -29.50
N HIS A 47 -5.25 -24.96 -30.28
CA HIS A 47 -5.37 -25.08 -31.72
C HIS A 47 -4.03 -25.42 -32.39
N ARG A 48 -2.95 -24.71 -32.03
CA ARG A 48 -1.60 -24.97 -32.58
C ARG A 48 -1.07 -26.36 -32.21
N ILE A 49 -1.34 -26.86 -31.02
CA ILE A 49 -0.94 -28.21 -30.61
C ILE A 49 -1.71 -29.25 -31.45
N ARG A 50 -3.02 -29.06 -31.61
CA ARG A 50 -3.87 -29.99 -32.38
C ARG A 50 -3.60 -29.96 -33.89
N ALA A 51 -3.18 -28.81 -34.43
CA ALA A 51 -2.84 -28.66 -35.84
C ALA A 51 -1.51 -29.34 -36.21
N LYS A 52 -0.69 -29.76 -35.22
CA LYS A 52 0.59 -30.43 -35.45
C LYS A 52 0.48 -31.96 -35.31
N PRO A 53 0.65 -32.73 -36.40
CA PRO A 53 0.55 -34.19 -36.35
C PRO A 53 1.54 -34.84 -35.38
N GLU A 54 2.75 -34.30 -35.27
CA GLU A 54 3.80 -34.86 -34.40
C GLU A 54 3.41 -34.76 -32.92
N ALA A 55 2.84 -33.61 -32.53
CA ALA A 55 2.38 -33.40 -31.16
C ALA A 55 1.18 -34.31 -30.83
N LEU A 56 0.26 -34.50 -31.78
CA LEU A 56 -0.89 -35.37 -31.60
C LEU A 56 -0.50 -36.85 -31.52
N GLN A 57 0.50 -37.26 -32.32
CA GLN A 57 1.04 -38.61 -32.28
C GLN A 57 1.66 -38.91 -30.90
N GLU A 58 2.45 -37.99 -30.35
CA GLU A 58 3.01 -38.14 -29.00
C GLU A 58 1.89 -38.26 -27.97
N LEU A 59 0.91 -37.36 -27.94
CA LEU A 59 -0.22 -37.46 -27.00
C LEU A 59 -0.93 -38.82 -27.10
N THR A 60 -1.17 -39.29 -28.32
CA THR A 60 -1.83 -40.58 -28.57
C THR A 60 -0.98 -41.78 -28.08
N ARG A 61 0.35 -41.73 -28.23
CA ARG A 61 1.26 -42.76 -27.70
C ARG A 61 1.15 -42.90 -26.18
N TRP A 62 0.89 -41.79 -25.48
CA TRP A 62 0.65 -41.77 -24.04
C TRP A 62 -0.82 -42.06 -23.66
N GLY A 63 -1.70 -42.34 -24.63
CA GLY A 63 -3.13 -42.53 -24.39
C GLY A 63 -3.88 -41.24 -24.00
N LEU A 64 -3.28 -40.08 -24.23
CA LEU A 64 -3.83 -38.77 -23.86
C LEU A 64 -4.58 -38.13 -25.02
N ARG A 65 -5.61 -37.33 -24.68
CA ARG A 65 -6.32 -36.46 -25.62
C ARG A 65 -6.48 -35.07 -25.00
N LEU A 66 -6.36 -34.05 -25.85
CA LEU A 66 -6.59 -32.66 -25.45
C LEU A 66 -7.96 -32.18 -25.95
N GLU A 67 -8.78 -31.71 -25.00
CA GLU A 67 -10.03 -31.01 -25.31
C GLU A 67 -9.76 -29.71 -26.09
N PRO A 68 -10.71 -29.27 -26.95
CA PRO A 68 -10.52 -28.09 -27.79
C PRO A 68 -10.63 -26.78 -27.01
N ASP A 69 -11.16 -26.84 -25.80
CA ASP A 69 -11.45 -25.67 -24.98
C ASP A 69 -11.15 -25.94 -23.50
N ILE A 70 -11.15 -24.86 -22.73
CA ILE A 70 -10.97 -24.87 -21.27
C ILE A 70 -12.20 -25.51 -20.63
N HIS A 71 -11.95 -26.40 -19.67
CA HIS A 71 -13.01 -27.06 -18.92
C HIS A 71 -13.87 -26.05 -18.15
N MET A 72 -15.18 -26.10 -18.39
CA MET A 72 -16.16 -25.26 -17.71
C MET A 72 -16.61 -25.94 -16.41
N THR A 73 -16.59 -25.19 -15.32
CA THR A 73 -17.04 -25.66 -14.01
C THR A 73 -18.10 -24.72 -13.43
N GLN A 74 -18.94 -25.25 -12.55
CA GLN A 74 -19.97 -24.47 -11.86
C GLN A 74 -19.35 -23.77 -10.65
N GLY A 75 -19.26 -22.44 -10.73
CA GLY A 75 -18.88 -21.58 -9.61
C GLY A 75 -20.07 -21.16 -8.77
N ARG A 76 -19.80 -20.66 -7.57
CA ARG A 76 -20.79 -19.97 -6.72
C ARG A 76 -20.31 -18.55 -6.43
N ILE A 77 -21.22 -17.59 -6.48
CA ILE A 77 -20.97 -16.22 -6.04
C ILE A 77 -21.41 -16.13 -4.58
N LEU A 78 -20.49 -15.75 -3.71
CA LEU A 78 -20.81 -15.53 -2.31
C LEU A 78 -21.63 -14.25 -2.15
N PRO A 79 -22.61 -14.22 -1.23
CA PRO A 79 -23.35 -13.00 -0.95
C PRO A 79 -22.42 -11.93 -0.39
N SER A 80 -22.76 -10.66 -0.63
CA SER A 80 -22.02 -9.53 -0.06
C SER A 80 -22.23 -9.45 1.44
N GLU A 81 -21.13 -9.34 2.18
CA GLU A 81 -21.16 -9.13 3.63
C GLU A 81 -21.50 -7.69 3.99
N ARG A 82 -22.19 -7.50 5.13
CA ARG A 82 -22.47 -6.17 5.66
C ARG A 82 -21.24 -5.61 6.37
N ILE A 83 -20.89 -4.37 6.06
CA ILE A 83 -19.83 -3.63 6.73
C ILE A 83 -20.44 -2.79 7.84
N ASN A 84 -19.94 -3.00 9.05
CA ASN A 84 -20.37 -2.32 10.27
C ASN A 84 -19.37 -1.21 10.63
N LEU A 85 -19.91 -0.01 10.89
CA LEU A 85 -19.20 1.15 11.44
C LEU A 85 -19.74 1.41 12.85
N ARG A 86 -19.36 2.52 13.50
CA ARG A 86 -19.77 2.78 14.89
C ARG A 86 -21.28 2.87 15.07
N HIS A 87 -21.95 3.63 14.20
CA HIS A 87 -23.38 3.95 14.34
C HIS A 87 -24.23 3.47 13.17
N SER A 88 -23.60 3.00 12.10
CA SER A 88 -24.29 2.61 10.87
C SER A 88 -23.63 1.38 10.26
N SER A 89 -24.36 0.75 9.36
CA SER A 89 -23.92 -0.41 8.60
C SER A 89 -24.42 -0.31 7.17
N PHE A 90 -23.64 -0.82 6.21
CA PHE A 90 -24.01 -0.78 4.79
C PHE A 90 -23.52 -2.03 4.05
N THR A 91 -24.13 -2.33 2.91
CA THR A 91 -23.67 -3.38 2.01
C THR A 91 -22.73 -2.77 0.96
N PRO A 92 -21.55 -3.34 0.71
CA PRO A 92 -20.63 -2.86 -0.33
C PRO A 92 -21.27 -2.84 -1.72
N SER A 93 -20.79 -1.94 -2.57
CA SER A 93 -21.10 -1.96 -4.00
C SER A 93 -20.49 -3.18 -4.70
N GLU A 94 -20.94 -3.45 -5.94
CA GLU A 94 -20.39 -4.54 -6.78
C GLU A 94 -18.87 -4.41 -7.04
N GLU A 95 -18.34 -3.18 -7.01
CA GLU A 95 -16.90 -2.92 -7.16
C GLU A 95 -16.09 -3.27 -5.91
N LEU A 96 -16.75 -3.55 -4.77
CA LEU A 96 -16.13 -3.85 -3.47
C LEU A 96 -15.17 -2.75 -3.00
N ILE A 97 -15.53 -1.48 -3.26
CA ILE A 97 -14.79 -0.30 -2.83
C ILE A 97 -15.68 0.55 -1.94
N TRP A 98 -15.31 0.67 -0.66
CA TRP A 98 -16.06 1.44 0.34
C TRP A 98 -15.24 2.52 1.04
N SER A 99 -14.22 3.05 0.35
CA SER A 99 -13.34 4.09 0.92
C SER A 99 -14.07 5.39 1.22
N LYS A 100 -15.19 5.69 0.54
CA LYS A 100 -15.94 6.93 0.77
C LYS A 100 -16.78 6.83 2.04
N GLU A 101 -17.39 5.69 2.24
CA GLU A 101 -18.27 5.32 3.34
C GLU A 101 -17.50 5.37 4.66
N VAL A 102 -16.31 4.74 4.71
CA VAL A 102 -15.43 4.75 5.89
C VAL A 102 -14.90 6.14 6.25
N THR A 103 -14.88 7.09 5.31
CA THR A 103 -14.45 8.47 5.58
C THR A 103 -15.57 9.41 5.98
N ARG A 104 -16.83 8.98 5.89
CA ARG A 104 -18.03 9.81 6.14
C ARG A 104 -18.65 9.58 7.51
N GLU A 105 -18.18 8.59 8.25
CA GLU A 105 -18.78 8.11 9.48
C GLU A 105 -17.69 7.66 10.45
N ALA A 106 -18.02 7.66 11.74
CA ALA A 106 -17.07 7.30 12.77
C ALA A 106 -16.66 5.82 12.68
N SER A 107 -15.36 5.57 12.84
CA SER A 107 -14.81 4.22 13.00
C SER A 107 -15.37 3.54 14.26
N ILE A 108 -15.55 2.22 14.25
CA ILE A 108 -16.05 1.43 15.41
C ILE A 108 -15.37 1.89 16.70
N SER A 109 -14.05 1.84 16.71
CA SER A 109 -13.21 2.34 17.81
C SER A 109 -12.25 3.39 17.28
N THR A 110 -12.26 4.58 17.88
CA THR A 110 -11.36 5.68 17.51
C THR A 110 -10.55 6.13 18.71
N ILE A 111 -9.24 6.26 18.51
CA ILE A 111 -8.31 6.74 19.54
C ILE A 111 -7.95 8.20 19.27
N SER A 112 -8.25 9.07 20.22
CA SER A 112 -7.88 10.49 20.13
C SER A 112 -6.36 10.69 20.24
N MET A 113 -5.83 11.53 19.35
CA MET A 113 -4.40 11.84 19.25
C MET A 113 -4.14 13.20 19.91
N ARG A 114 -3.77 13.15 21.19
CA ARG A 114 -3.55 14.31 22.07
C ARG A 114 -2.09 14.75 22.11
N HIS A 115 -1.17 13.79 22.21
CA HIS A 115 0.27 14.04 22.30
C HIS A 115 0.98 13.31 21.18
N TRP A 116 1.38 14.05 20.15
CA TRP A 116 2.03 13.48 18.98
C TRP A 116 3.04 14.46 18.38
N LEU A 117 4.00 13.90 17.66
CA LEU A 117 5.13 14.61 17.10
C LEU A 117 5.02 14.70 15.59
N LEU A 118 5.28 15.87 15.02
CA LEU A 118 5.46 16.06 13.58
C LEU A 118 6.90 16.47 13.28
N VAL A 119 7.63 15.58 12.62
CA VAL A 119 9.05 15.77 12.23
C VAL A 119 9.12 16.04 10.73
N TYR A 120 9.74 17.15 10.34
CA TYR A 120 9.84 17.55 8.94
C TYR A 120 11.10 18.38 8.70
N PRO A 121 11.68 18.36 7.48
CA PRO A 121 12.76 19.25 7.11
C PRO A 121 12.23 20.65 6.80
N ARG A 122 13.00 21.69 7.11
CA ARG A 122 12.61 23.11 6.98
C ARG A 122 12.00 23.47 5.63
N LYS A 123 12.51 22.89 4.54
CA LYS A 123 11.97 23.11 3.17
C LYS A 123 10.53 22.61 2.97
N LEU A 124 9.98 21.80 3.88
CA LEU A 124 8.61 21.30 3.87
C LEU A 124 7.72 22.00 4.90
N GLN A 125 8.14 23.12 5.49
CA GLN A 125 7.40 23.81 6.55
C GLN A 125 5.96 24.19 6.14
N ASP A 126 5.77 24.77 4.95
CA ASP A 126 4.43 25.11 4.47
C ASP A 126 3.55 23.87 4.30
N LEU A 127 4.11 22.80 3.73
CA LEU A 127 3.41 21.53 3.56
C LEU A 127 3.04 20.88 4.91
N ALA A 128 3.92 20.98 5.90
CA ALA A 128 3.66 20.50 7.25
C ALA A 128 2.51 21.28 7.91
N ARG A 129 2.47 22.61 7.75
CA ARG A 129 1.37 23.45 8.23
C ARG A 129 0.05 23.07 7.56
N ASP A 130 0.04 22.96 6.23
CA ASP A 130 -1.18 22.64 5.47
C ASP A 130 -1.69 21.23 5.80
N LEU A 131 -0.77 20.28 6.05
CA LEU A 131 -1.09 18.94 6.54
C LEU A 131 -1.81 18.98 7.89
N VAL A 132 -1.28 19.72 8.88
CA VAL A 132 -1.88 19.82 10.22
C VAL A 132 -3.27 20.43 10.13
N ILE A 133 -3.42 21.54 9.41
CA ILE A 133 -4.72 22.19 9.19
C ILE A 133 -5.71 21.22 8.54
N THR A 134 -5.27 20.48 7.52
CA THR A 134 -6.12 19.51 6.83
C THR A 134 -6.52 18.37 7.76
N MET A 135 -5.60 17.85 8.59
CA MET A 135 -5.89 16.81 9.58
C MET A 135 -6.93 17.28 10.60
N GLU A 136 -6.77 18.48 11.16
CA GLU A 136 -7.72 19.08 12.10
C GLU A 136 -9.12 19.24 11.49
N ASN A 137 -9.21 19.65 10.23
CA ASN A 137 -10.48 19.89 9.55
C ASN A 137 -11.26 18.61 9.19
N ILE A 138 -10.59 17.47 9.00
CA ILE A 138 -11.22 16.25 8.48
C ILE A 138 -11.28 15.09 9.46
N CYS A 139 -10.76 15.24 10.68
CA CYS A 139 -10.77 14.16 11.68
C CYS A 139 -12.13 13.95 12.35
N SER A 140 -12.98 14.99 12.39
CA SER A 140 -14.27 14.97 13.10
C SER A 140 -15.24 13.89 12.58
N PRO A 141 -15.47 13.73 11.26
CA PRO A 141 -16.30 12.64 10.74
C PRO A 141 -15.80 11.25 11.10
N LEU A 142 -14.49 11.07 11.33
CA LEU A 142 -13.88 9.80 11.72
C LEU A 142 -14.10 9.49 13.23
N GLY A 143 -14.77 10.39 13.96
CA GLY A 143 -14.91 10.32 15.41
C GLY A 143 -13.58 10.52 16.13
N MET A 144 -12.59 11.14 15.48
CA MET A 144 -11.23 11.33 15.99
C MET A 144 -11.03 12.77 16.45
N GLN A 145 -10.45 12.95 17.64
CA GLN A 145 -9.96 14.25 18.08
C GLN A 145 -8.45 14.31 17.91
N ILE A 146 -7.97 15.38 17.29
CA ILE A 146 -6.55 15.62 17.04
C ILE A 146 -6.17 16.95 17.68
N SER A 147 -5.26 16.92 18.63
CA SER A 147 -4.65 18.12 19.19
C SER A 147 -3.49 18.60 18.30
N ARG A 148 -3.01 19.83 18.52
CA ARG A 148 -1.84 20.33 17.79
C ARG A 148 -0.59 19.49 18.09
N PRO A 149 0.21 19.11 17.08
CA PRO A 149 1.44 18.37 17.30
C PRO A 149 2.52 19.24 17.94
N ALA A 150 3.46 18.59 18.62
CA ALA A 150 4.79 19.16 18.80
C ALA A 150 5.54 19.13 17.46
N LEU A 151 6.09 20.27 17.05
CA LEU A 151 6.80 20.42 15.78
C LEU A 151 8.30 20.27 15.99
N VAL A 152 8.94 19.38 15.22
CA VAL A 152 10.39 19.25 15.15
C VAL A 152 10.84 19.53 13.72
N GLU A 153 11.32 20.76 13.53
CA GLU A 153 11.92 21.19 12.28
C GLU A 153 13.38 20.72 12.17
N LEU A 154 13.71 20.08 11.05
CA LEU A 154 15.05 19.60 10.75
C LEU A 154 15.75 20.52 9.74
N LYS A 155 17.06 20.69 9.91
CA LYS A 155 17.88 21.51 9.00
C LYS A 155 18.05 20.92 7.61
N ASP A 156 18.02 19.59 7.48
CA ASP A 156 18.30 18.86 6.24
C ASP A 156 17.62 17.48 6.24
N ASP A 157 17.73 16.78 5.11
CA ASP A 157 17.09 15.48 4.88
C ASP A 157 18.02 14.28 5.15
N ARG A 158 19.04 14.45 6.00
CA ARG A 158 20.01 13.38 6.31
C ARG A 158 19.45 12.43 7.37
N ILE A 159 19.74 11.14 7.24
CA ILE A 159 19.27 10.10 8.16
C ILE A 159 19.66 10.42 9.60
N GLU A 160 20.89 10.89 9.80
CA GLU A 160 21.43 11.24 11.12
C GLU A 160 20.67 12.42 11.74
N THR A 161 20.25 13.39 10.92
CA THR A 161 19.47 14.55 11.36
C THR A 161 18.07 14.13 11.81
N TYR A 162 17.38 13.27 11.06
CA TYR A 162 16.10 12.70 11.50
C TYR A 162 16.27 11.89 12.78
N ALA A 163 17.24 10.99 12.82
CA ALA A 163 17.44 10.12 13.98
C ALA A 163 17.76 10.93 15.25
N LYS A 164 18.60 11.96 15.14
CA LYS A 164 18.93 12.86 16.26
C LYS A 164 17.69 13.65 16.70
N GLY A 165 16.96 14.29 15.78
CA GLY A 165 15.78 15.09 16.10
C GLY A 165 14.69 14.26 16.79
N ILE A 166 14.43 13.06 16.27
CA ILE A 166 13.45 12.12 16.84
C ILE A 166 13.87 11.69 18.25
N ARG A 167 15.13 11.22 18.42
CA ARG A 167 15.61 10.76 19.73
C ARG A 167 15.59 11.89 20.77
N SER A 168 16.10 13.07 20.42
CA SER A 168 16.15 14.19 21.35
C SER A 168 14.77 14.58 21.88
N PHE A 169 13.73 14.49 21.05
CA PHE A 169 12.36 14.77 21.50
C PHE A 169 11.79 13.61 22.34
N LEU A 170 11.88 12.38 21.84
CA LEU A 170 11.33 11.20 22.53
C LEU A 170 12.03 10.90 23.86
N SER A 171 13.29 11.32 24.04
CA SER A 171 13.99 11.20 25.32
C SER A 171 13.59 12.27 26.35
N ALA A 172 12.92 13.34 25.92
CA ALA A 172 12.46 14.41 26.80
C ALA A 172 10.97 14.29 27.15
N GLU A 173 10.19 13.55 26.36
CA GLU A 173 8.74 13.46 26.50
C GLU A 173 8.26 12.00 26.44
N ASP A 174 7.86 11.47 27.58
CA ASP A 174 7.45 10.06 27.72
C ASP A 174 6.02 9.78 27.24
N LYS A 175 5.22 10.81 26.92
CA LYS A 175 3.78 10.67 26.61
C LYS A 175 3.44 10.71 25.11
N VAL A 176 4.42 10.59 24.23
CA VAL A 176 4.17 10.64 22.78
C VAL A 176 3.41 9.39 22.30
N GLN A 177 2.18 9.58 21.83
CA GLN A 177 1.33 8.51 21.31
C GLN A 177 1.72 8.08 19.89
N LEU A 178 2.17 9.04 19.06
CA LEU A 178 2.51 8.82 17.67
C LEU A 178 3.58 9.80 17.18
N LEU A 179 4.45 9.30 16.31
CA LEU A 179 5.36 10.10 15.50
C LEU A 179 4.91 10.13 14.04
N LEU A 180 4.64 11.31 13.51
CA LEU A 180 4.41 11.57 12.09
C LEU A 180 5.66 12.20 11.48
N CYS A 181 6.14 11.68 10.36
CA CYS A 181 7.36 12.14 9.71
C CYS A 181 7.12 12.46 8.24
N LEU A 182 7.51 13.66 7.82
CA LEU A 182 7.52 14.06 6.41
C LEU A 182 8.91 13.85 5.83
N ILE A 183 8.98 13.13 4.71
CA ILE A 183 10.22 12.90 3.97
C ILE A 183 10.11 13.43 2.54
N SER A 184 11.24 13.84 1.96
CA SER A 184 11.28 14.29 0.56
C SER A 184 11.73 13.17 -0.36
N GLY A 185 10.93 12.90 -1.40
CA GLY A 185 11.28 11.94 -2.43
C GLY A 185 11.19 10.48 -1.97
N ASN A 186 11.56 9.56 -2.85
CA ASN A 186 11.49 8.13 -2.58
C ASN A 186 12.78 7.63 -1.90
N ARG A 187 12.93 7.93 -0.60
CA ARG A 187 14.09 7.57 0.23
C ARG A 187 13.78 6.35 1.10
N GLU A 188 13.85 5.15 0.52
CA GLU A 188 13.60 3.88 1.24
C GLU A 188 14.59 3.65 2.39
N ASP A 189 15.84 4.08 2.21
CA ASP A 189 16.89 4.08 3.24
C ASP A 189 16.49 4.90 4.48
N LEU A 190 15.96 6.11 4.26
CA LEU A 190 15.49 6.98 5.33
C LEU A 190 14.24 6.41 6.01
N TYR A 191 13.30 5.88 5.23
CA TYR A 191 12.12 5.20 5.76
C TYR A 191 12.52 4.03 6.67
N ALA A 192 13.42 3.17 6.21
CA ALA A 192 13.91 2.02 6.97
C ALA A 192 14.64 2.46 8.25
N ALA A 193 15.44 3.52 8.19
CA ALA A 193 16.12 4.06 9.36
C ALA A 193 15.15 4.61 10.42
N ILE A 194 14.14 5.39 10.02
CA ILE A 194 13.10 5.92 10.92
C ILE A 194 12.33 4.76 11.56
N LYS A 195 11.97 3.74 10.77
CA LYS A 195 11.25 2.57 11.27
C LYS A 195 12.10 1.77 12.27
N LYS A 196 13.36 1.51 11.94
CA LYS A 196 14.30 0.82 12.83
C LYS A 196 14.44 1.57 14.16
N LEU A 197 14.56 2.90 14.11
CA LEU A 197 14.62 3.74 15.30
C LEU A 197 13.36 3.60 16.16
N CYS A 198 12.18 3.81 15.57
CA CYS A 198 10.91 3.84 16.30
C CYS A 198 10.42 2.45 16.74
N CYS A 199 10.95 1.36 16.17
CA CYS A 199 10.59 0.00 16.55
C CYS A 199 11.58 -0.65 17.51
N LEU A 200 12.87 -0.28 17.47
CA LEU A 200 13.92 -0.99 18.24
C LEU A 200 14.57 -0.15 19.33
N GLN A 201 14.65 1.16 19.18
CA GLN A 201 15.48 2.02 20.03
C GLN A 201 14.67 3.02 20.84
N SER A 202 13.63 3.59 20.24
CA SER A 202 12.70 4.52 20.90
C SER A 202 11.28 4.12 20.52
N PRO A 203 10.71 3.07 21.18
CA PRO A 203 9.43 2.49 20.80
C PRO A 203 8.30 3.51 20.74
N VAL A 204 7.82 3.82 19.53
CA VAL A 204 6.65 4.67 19.31
C VAL A 204 5.98 4.32 17.99
N PRO A 205 4.64 4.23 17.94
CA PRO A 205 3.91 4.12 16.68
C PRO A 205 4.32 5.25 15.73
N SER A 206 4.76 4.90 14.52
CA SER A 206 5.27 5.87 13.55
C SER A 206 4.53 5.82 12.21
N GLN A 207 4.27 6.97 11.63
CA GLN A 207 3.75 7.13 10.27
C GLN A 207 4.71 8.01 9.47
N VAL A 208 5.08 7.57 8.28
CA VAL A 208 5.96 8.32 7.38
C VAL A 208 5.16 8.69 6.14
N ILE A 209 5.25 9.95 5.71
CA ILE A 209 4.56 10.48 4.53
C ILE A 209 5.63 11.05 3.59
N ASN A 210 5.63 10.58 2.34
CA ASN A 210 6.41 11.23 1.30
C ASN A 210 5.68 12.52 0.86
N ALA A 211 6.37 13.66 0.89
CA ALA A 211 5.84 14.95 0.47
C ALA A 211 5.19 14.92 -0.93
N GLN A 212 5.73 14.12 -1.85
CA GLN A 212 5.19 13.96 -3.21
C GLN A 212 3.78 13.34 -3.23
N SER A 213 3.41 12.57 -2.20
CA SER A 213 2.10 11.93 -2.10
C SER A 213 0.98 12.94 -1.78
N LEU A 214 1.26 13.93 -0.93
CA LEU A 214 0.29 14.96 -0.53
C LEU A 214 -0.15 15.81 -1.72
N GLY A 215 0.73 16.01 -2.70
CA GLY A 215 0.45 16.75 -3.92
C GLY A 215 0.14 18.24 -3.67
N SER A 216 0.11 19.03 -4.74
CA SER A 216 -0.13 20.48 -4.64
C SER A 216 -1.62 20.84 -4.56
N GLN A 217 -2.51 19.89 -4.88
CA GLN A 217 -3.96 20.12 -4.94
C GLN A 217 -4.61 19.71 -3.62
N PHE A 218 -5.44 20.59 -3.06
CA PHE A 218 -6.15 20.36 -1.80
C PHE A 218 -6.96 19.04 -1.78
N ASN A 219 -7.69 18.72 -2.85
CA ASN A 219 -8.48 17.50 -2.93
C ASN A 219 -7.61 16.23 -2.88
N LYS A 220 -6.42 16.27 -3.49
CA LYS A 220 -5.47 15.16 -3.45
C LYS A 220 -4.88 15.00 -2.05
N MET A 221 -4.48 16.12 -1.43
CA MET A 221 -4.00 16.12 -0.04
C MET A 221 -5.07 15.53 0.89
N ARG A 222 -6.32 16.00 0.80
CA ARG A 222 -7.43 15.51 1.62
C ARG A 222 -7.62 14.00 1.53
N ALA A 223 -7.58 13.44 0.31
CA ALA A 223 -7.71 11.99 0.11
C ALA A 223 -6.55 11.19 0.75
N VAL A 224 -5.33 11.73 0.71
CA VAL A 224 -4.17 11.12 1.37
C VAL A 224 -4.29 11.25 2.88
N VAL A 225 -4.70 12.41 3.39
CA VAL A 225 -4.86 12.66 4.83
C VAL A 225 -5.92 11.74 5.43
N TYR A 226 -7.06 11.50 4.76
CA TYR A 226 -8.03 10.50 5.23
C TYR A 226 -7.40 9.13 5.43
N LYS A 227 -6.62 8.64 4.44
CA LYS A 227 -5.93 7.35 4.56
C LYS A 227 -4.91 7.34 5.69
N VAL A 228 -4.18 8.44 5.87
CA VAL A 228 -3.22 8.61 6.97
C VAL A 228 -3.92 8.56 8.32
N LEU A 229 -5.05 9.25 8.50
CA LEU A 229 -5.81 9.26 9.75
C LEU A 229 -6.37 7.88 10.09
N LEU A 230 -6.92 7.17 9.10
CA LEU A 230 -7.38 5.79 9.28
C LEU A 230 -6.22 4.87 9.68
N GLN A 231 -5.06 4.99 9.04
CA GLN A 231 -3.86 4.24 9.41
C GLN A 231 -3.33 4.58 10.81
N ILE A 232 -3.36 5.86 11.19
CA ILE A 232 -3.00 6.31 12.54
C ILE A 232 -3.94 5.70 13.57
N ASN A 233 -5.25 5.71 13.32
CA ASN A 233 -6.22 5.11 14.21
C ASN A 233 -5.91 3.62 14.44
N CYS A 234 -5.70 2.84 13.37
CA CYS A 234 -5.26 1.44 13.48
C CYS A 234 -3.98 1.26 14.30
N LYS A 235 -2.98 2.12 14.09
CA LYS A 235 -1.69 2.06 14.81
C LYS A 235 -1.81 2.34 16.29
N LEU A 236 -2.83 3.09 16.69
CA LEU A 236 -3.15 3.38 18.07
C LEU A 236 -4.10 2.33 18.69
N GLY A 237 -4.50 1.30 17.94
CA GLY A 237 -5.39 0.23 18.40
C GLY A 237 -6.88 0.46 18.09
N GLY A 238 -7.21 1.45 17.26
CA GLY A 238 -8.58 1.67 16.80
C GLY A 238 -9.02 0.68 15.72
N GLU A 239 -10.34 0.55 15.58
CA GLU A 239 -11.01 -0.39 14.69
C GLU A 239 -11.85 0.42 13.71
N LEU A 240 -11.54 0.33 12.42
CA LEU A 240 -12.17 1.18 11.40
C LEU A 240 -13.60 0.73 11.09
N TRP A 241 -13.75 -0.56 10.84
CA TRP A 241 -14.98 -1.21 10.44
C TRP A 241 -14.89 -2.70 10.79
N GLY A 242 -16.02 -3.38 10.78
CA GLY A 242 -16.13 -4.81 11.07
C GLY A 242 -17.12 -5.49 10.13
N VAL A 243 -17.15 -6.82 10.19
CA VAL A 243 -18.15 -7.68 9.57
C VAL A 243 -18.68 -8.63 10.63
N ASP A 244 -19.89 -9.11 10.46
CA ASP A 244 -20.49 -10.07 11.39
C ASP A 244 -19.84 -11.45 11.16
N ILE A 245 -19.08 -11.92 12.16
CA ILE A 245 -18.52 -13.27 12.18
C ILE A 245 -19.34 -14.07 13.18
N PRO A 246 -20.25 -14.94 12.73
CA PRO A 246 -20.99 -15.79 13.65
C PRO A 246 -20.01 -16.74 14.36
N LEU A 247 -20.02 -16.71 15.70
CA LEU A 247 -19.35 -17.69 16.56
C LEU A 247 -20.09 -19.02 16.55
#